data_AF-A0A1F4CWV8-F1
#
_entry.id   AF-A0A1F4CWV8-F1
#
_cell.length_a   1.000
_cell.length_b   1.000
_cell.length_c   1.000
_cell.angle_alpha   90.00
_cell.angle_beta   90.00
_cell.angle_gamma   90.00
#
_symmetry.space_group_name_H-M   'P 1'
#
loop_
_entity.id
_entity.type
_entity.pdbx_description
1 polymer ?
#
loop_
_entity_poly.entity_id
_entity_poly.type
_entity_poly.pdbx_seq_one_letter_code
_entity_poly.pdbx_strand_id
1 'polypeptide(L)'
;MAAERGHEVALYEKSSQLGGQFNLAKVIPGKQEFAESVAYYEERLRRAGVRVHLETIAEEKDLPGYDEVVIATGIEPRRPGIPGIEHPKVASYVEVLTGRARVGREVAIIGMGGIGFDVALYLLERESRAPLDPQAFARHWGISPEGEVSSPPPSAPAHRITMLKRSHTPFGHTLGRTTGWVHRAVLARNGVRMLKGVEYRRIDDEGLHLTMDGKQMLIAADTVIVCAGQVPRKELKGTHVIGGAKEASELDAKRAMLEGAEVGAQL
;
A
#
# COMPACT_ATOMS: atom_id res chain seq x y z
N MET A 1 12.01 1.33 -23.30
CA MET A 1 10.71 2.05 -23.27
C MET A 1 10.25 2.31 -24.70
N ALA A 2 8.95 2.46 -24.97
CA ALA A 2 8.46 2.73 -26.34
C ALA A 2 9.11 3.97 -26.98
N ALA A 3 9.29 5.05 -26.22
CA ALA A 3 9.98 6.25 -26.70
C ALA A 3 11.43 6.00 -27.15
N GLU A 4 12.17 5.13 -26.45
CA GLU A 4 13.54 4.75 -26.83
C GLU A 4 13.58 3.88 -28.11
N ARG A 5 12.42 3.38 -28.56
CA ARG A 5 12.26 2.65 -29.82
C ARG A 5 11.77 3.53 -30.97
N GLY A 6 11.60 4.84 -30.73
CA GLY A 6 11.22 5.82 -31.76
C GLY A 6 9.76 6.26 -31.73
N HIS A 7 8.95 5.79 -30.78
CA HIS A 7 7.55 6.20 -30.64
C HIS A 7 7.42 7.59 -30.02
N GLU A 8 6.48 8.40 -30.51
CA GLU A 8 6.08 9.65 -29.86
C GLU A 8 5.14 9.34 -28.69
N VAL A 9 5.64 9.47 -27.46
CA VAL A 9 4.87 9.09 -26.26
C VAL A 9 4.37 10.34 -25.52
N ALA A 10 3.07 10.37 -25.25
CA ALA A 10 2.46 11.25 -24.25
C ALA A 10 2.01 10.42 -23.04
N LEU A 11 2.32 10.90 -21.84
CA LEU A 11 1.94 10.29 -20.57
C LEU A 11 1.08 11.25 -19.78
N TYR A 12 -0.10 10.80 -19.36
CA TYR A 12 -1.03 11.58 -18.56
C TYR A 12 -1.09 11.03 -17.12
N GLU A 13 -0.92 11.91 -16.14
CA GLU A 13 -1.02 11.58 -14.72
C GLU A 13 -1.87 12.66 -14.02
N LYS A 14 -2.88 12.20 -13.27
CA LYS A 14 -3.81 13.10 -12.58
C LYS A 14 -3.18 13.85 -11.41
N SER A 15 -2.09 13.32 -10.86
CA SER A 15 -1.40 13.89 -9.70
C SER A 15 -0.33 14.88 -10.14
N SER A 16 0.16 15.68 -9.21
CA SER A 16 1.25 16.64 -9.45
C SER A 16 2.65 16.03 -9.53
N GLN A 17 2.77 14.70 -9.51
CA GLN A 17 4.04 13.97 -9.57
C GLN A 17 3.82 12.55 -10.11
N LEU A 18 4.87 11.97 -10.70
CA LEU A 18 4.86 10.58 -11.17
C LEU A 18 5.01 9.58 -10.00
N GLY A 19 4.80 8.30 -10.29
CA GLY A 19 5.09 7.19 -9.38
C GLY A 19 3.87 6.42 -8.85
N GLY A 20 2.66 6.96 -8.98
CA GLY A 20 1.43 6.25 -8.59
C GLY A 20 1.51 5.66 -7.16
N GLN A 21 1.30 4.35 -7.03
CA GLN A 21 1.37 3.68 -5.72
C GLN A 21 2.77 3.66 -5.08
N PHE A 22 3.86 3.89 -5.82
CA PHE A 22 5.19 4.02 -5.20
C PHE A 22 5.26 5.23 -4.26
N ASN A 23 4.47 6.27 -4.52
CA ASN A 23 4.37 7.41 -3.60
C ASN A 23 3.72 7.03 -2.25
N LEU A 24 2.91 5.98 -2.21
CA LEU A 24 2.38 5.41 -0.97
C LEU A 24 3.35 4.41 -0.35
N ALA A 25 4.10 3.67 -1.16
CA ALA A 25 5.07 2.69 -0.67
C ALA A 25 6.31 3.34 -0.05
N LYS A 26 6.81 4.44 -0.63
CA LYS A 26 8.05 5.11 -0.21
C LYS A 26 8.00 5.72 1.19
N VAL A 27 6.79 5.93 1.74
CA VAL A 27 6.62 6.45 3.10
C VAL A 27 6.60 5.36 4.17
N ILE A 28 6.58 4.09 3.77
CA ILE A 28 6.63 2.96 4.71
C ILE A 28 8.07 2.82 5.22
N PRO A 29 8.30 2.72 6.55
CA PRO A 29 9.62 2.47 7.10
C PRO A 29 10.27 1.21 6.52
N GLY A 30 11.47 1.35 5.96
CA GLY A 30 12.20 0.27 5.28
C GLY A 30 11.87 0.09 3.80
N LYS A 31 11.17 1.06 3.19
CA LYS A 31 10.80 1.06 1.77
C LYS A 31 11.14 2.39 1.08
N GLN A 32 11.99 3.20 1.69
CA GLN A 32 12.36 4.51 1.18
C GLN A 32 13.06 4.43 -0.19
N GLU A 33 13.70 3.31 -0.53
CA GLU A 33 14.36 3.14 -1.84
C GLU A 33 13.38 3.20 -3.03
N PHE A 34 12.06 3.05 -2.82
CA PHE A 34 11.09 3.29 -3.89
C PHE A 34 11.09 4.73 -4.40
N ALA A 35 11.57 5.70 -3.61
CA ALA A 35 11.80 7.06 -4.09
C ALA A 35 12.82 7.09 -5.24
N GLU A 36 13.90 6.32 -5.14
CA GLU A 36 14.93 6.21 -6.18
C GLU A 36 14.38 5.58 -7.47
N SER A 37 13.48 4.61 -7.33
CA SER A 37 12.80 4.03 -8.50
C SER A 37 11.99 5.06 -9.26
N VAL A 38 11.24 5.92 -8.56
CA VAL A 38 10.47 7.01 -9.20
C VAL A 38 11.42 8.00 -9.86
N ALA A 39 12.43 8.50 -9.13
CA ALA A 39 13.41 9.46 -9.66
C ALA A 39 14.14 8.93 -10.91
N TYR A 40 14.50 7.65 -10.92
CA TYR A 40 15.10 6.99 -12.07
C TYR A 40 14.18 7.02 -13.30
N TYR A 41 12.89 6.66 -13.14
CA TYR A 41 11.96 6.67 -14.26
C TYR A 41 11.61 8.08 -14.73
N GLU A 42 11.50 9.06 -13.83
CA GLU A 42 11.34 10.46 -14.19
C GLU A 42 12.47 10.94 -15.11
N GLU A 43 13.72 10.66 -14.73
CA GLU A 43 14.89 11.03 -15.56
C GLU A 43 14.95 10.25 -16.88
N ARG A 44 14.58 8.96 -16.87
CA ARG A 44 14.50 8.13 -18.09
C ARG A 44 13.45 8.68 -19.07
N LEU A 45 12.26 9.02 -18.60
CA LEU A 45 11.19 9.60 -19.42
C LEU A 45 11.63 10.95 -20.02
N ARG A 46 12.26 11.80 -19.20
CA ARG A 46 12.80 13.10 -19.64
C ARG A 46 13.84 12.94 -20.75
N ARG A 47 14.82 12.04 -20.58
CA ARG A 47 15.86 11.78 -21.60
C ARG A 47 15.30 11.20 -22.89
N ALA A 48 14.23 10.41 -22.79
CA ALA A 48 13.56 9.83 -23.94
C ALA A 48 12.59 10.81 -24.63
N GLY A 49 12.46 12.05 -24.15
CA GLY A 49 11.60 13.07 -24.76
C GLY A 49 10.09 12.81 -24.60
N VAL A 50 9.69 12.01 -23.61
CA VAL A 50 8.27 11.73 -23.34
C VAL A 50 7.56 13.02 -22.90
N ARG A 51 6.43 13.33 -23.52
CA ARG A 51 5.57 14.46 -23.11
C ARG A 51 4.76 14.06 -21.88
N VAL A 52 5.14 14.56 -20.72
CA VAL A 52 4.45 14.26 -19.45
C VAL A 52 3.46 15.38 -19.12
N HIS A 53 2.18 15.01 -18.99
CA HIS A 53 1.08 15.87 -18.59
C HIS A 53 0.67 15.51 -17.16
N LEU A 54 1.25 16.22 -16.18
CA LEU A 54 0.85 16.14 -14.77
C LEU A 54 -0.45 16.91 -14.53
N GLU A 55 -1.09 16.64 -13.40
CA GLU A 55 -2.36 17.27 -13.00
C GLU A 55 -3.44 17.19 -14.09
N THR A 56 -3.37 16.15 -14.92
CA THR A 56 -4.23 15.98 -16.10
C THR A 56 -4.90 14.62 -16.04
N ILE A 57 -6.23 14.62 -15.95
CA ILE A 57 -7.04 13.41 -16.08
C ILE A 57 -7.33 13.22 -17.57
N ALA A 58 -6.86 12.12 -18.15
CA ALA A 58 -7.23 11.75 -19.51
C ALA A 58 -8.70 11.29 -19.56
N GLU A 59 -9.43 11.75 -20.57
CA GLU A 59 -10.82 11.39 -20.85
C GLU A 59 -10.93 10.69 -22.22
N GLU A 60 -12.06 10.01 -22.49
CA GLU A 60 -12.27 9.31 -23.78
C GLU A 60 -12.11 10.23 -25.00
N LYS A 61 -12.42 11.53 -24.85
CA LYS A 61 -12.28 12.54 -25.90
C LYS A 61 -10.83 12.85 -26.30
N ASP A 62 -9.86 12.55 -25.42
CA ASP A 62 -8.45 12.84 -25.63
C ASP A 62 -7.74 11.71 -26.41
N LEU A 63 -8.40 10.57 -26.58
CA LEU A 63 -7.82 9.34 -27.14
C LEU A 63 -7.77 9.26 -28.69
N PRO A 64 -8.73 9.79 -29.48
CA PRO A 64 -8.77 9.56 -30.93
C PRO A 64 -7.58 10.06 -31.75
N GLY A 65 -6.65 10.82 -31.15
CA GLY A 65 -5.44 11.32 -31.81
C GLY A 65 -4.19 10.43 -31.67
N TYR A 66 -4.30 9.28 -31.03
CA TYR A 66 -3.18 8.36 -30.80
C TYR A 66 -3.38 7.06 -31.57
N ASP A 67 -2.32 6.56 -32.22
CA ASP A 67 -2.33 5.25 -32.89
C ASP A 67 -2.53 4.09 -31.90
N GLU A 68 -1.94 4.24 -30.71
CA GLU A 68 -1.95 3.24 -29.64
C GLU A 68 -2.27 3.89 -28.29
N VAL A 69 -3.17 3.25 -27.53
CA VAL A 69 -3.60 3.74 -26.20
C VAL A 69 -3.35 2.66 -25.14
N VAL A 70 -2.45 2.96 -24.21
CA VAL A 70 -2.09 2.06 -23.10
C VAL A 70 -2.76 2.54 -21.80
N ILE A 71 -3.75 1.78 -21.32
CA ILE A 71 -4.44 2.07 -20.07
C ILE A 71 -3.63 1.52 -18.88
N ALA A 72 -3.03 2.44 -18.13
CA ALA A 72 -2.24 2.17 -16.92
C ALA A 72 -2.80 2.89 -15.67
N THR A 73 -4.11 3.10 -15.62
CA THR A 73 -4.86 3.87 -14.60
C THR A 73 -4.81 3.30 -13.18
N GLY A 74 -4.26 2.09 -13.02
CA GLY A 74 -4.05 1.46 -11.72
C GLY A 74 -5.35 1.00 -11.05
N ILE A 75 -5.47 1.28 -9.75
CA ILE A 75 -6.50 0.69 -8.88
C ILE A 75 -7.21 1.76 -8.05
N GLU A 76 -8.24 1.31 -7.34
CA GLU A 76 -8.79 2.01 -6.18
C GLU A 76 -8.92 1.07 -4.96
N PRO A 77 -8.85 1.61 -3.73
CA PRO A 77 -9.13 0.85 -2.52
C PRO A 77 -10.51 0.20 -2.56
N ARG A 78 -10.60 -1.09 -2.26
CA ARG A 78 -11.88 -1.79 -2.17
C ARG A 78 -12.64 -1.32 -0.93
N ARG A 79 -13.88 -0.87 -1.10
CA ARG A 79 -14.82 -0.60 -0.02
C ARG A 79 -15.67 -1.84 0.28
N PRO A 80 -15.51 -2.49 1.44
CA PRO A 80 -16.35 -3.63 1.81
C PRO A 80 -17.76 -3.17 2.20
N GLY A 81 -18.77 -3.98 1.90
CA GLY A 81 -20.17 -3.73 2.28
C GLY A 81 -20.43 -3.99 3.76
N ILE A 82 -19.81 -3.20 4.64
CA ILE A 82 -20.00 -3.24 6.09
C ILE A 82 -20.93 -2.08 6.47
N PRO A 83 -22.04 -2.31 7.18
CA PRO A 83 -22.85 -1.23 7.73
C PRO A 83 -22.00 -0.23 8.54
N GLY A 84 -22.12 1.06 8.23
CA GLY A 84 -21.27 2.10 8.85
C GLY A 84 -19.89 2.28 8.21
N ILE A 85 -19.64 1.76 7.01
CA ILE A 85 -18.36 1.95 6.31
C ILE A 85 -18.03 3.43 6.00
N GLU A 86 -19.02 4.31 5.98
CA GLU A 86 -18.84 5.77 5.83
C GLU A 86 -18.78 6.51 7.18
N HIS A 87 -18.69 5.79 8.30
CA HIS A 87 -18.61 6.39 9.63
C HIS A 87 -17.33 7.25 9.76
N PRO A 88 -17.33 8.39 10.47
CA PRO A 88 -16.16 9.28 10.59
C PRO A 88 -14.88 8.64 11.15
N LYS A 89 -15.00 7.50 11.83
CA LYS A 89 -13.84 6.71 12.32
C LYS A 89 -13.16 5.90 11.22
N VAL A 90 -13.79 5.75 10.05
CA VAL A 90 -13.27 4.93 8.95
C VAL A 90 -12.31 5.75 8.10
N ALA A 91 -11.14 5.19 7.83
CA ALA A 91 -10.17 5.76 6.91
C ALA A 91 -9.67 4.69 5.92
N SER A 92 -9.43 5.07 4.68
CA SER A 92 -8.69 4.23 3.74
C SER A 92 -7.18 4.25 4.05
N TYR A 93 -6.47 3.19 3.66
CA TYR A 93 -5.00 3.19 3.76
C TYR A 93 -4.36 4.35 2.99
N VAL A 94 -4.99 4.82 1.90
CA VAL A 94 -4.50 5.97 1.12
C VAL A 94 -4.57 7.25 1.95
N GLU A 95 -5.69 7.51 2.63
CA GLU A 95 -5.83 8.70 3.48
C GLU A 95 -4.86 8.69 4.65
N VAL A 96 -4.62 7.52 5.25
CA VAL A 96 -3.64 7.34 6.33
C VAL A 96 -2.22 7.61 5.83
N LEU A 97 -1.79 6.94 4.75
CA LEU A 97 -0.42 7.06 4.24
C LEU A 97 -0.12 8.42 3.60
N THR A 98 -1.14 9.13 3.13
CA THR A 98 -1.00 10.52 2.63
C THR A 98 -1.17 11.58 3.71
N GLY A 99 -1.42 11.19 4.97
CA GLY A 99 -1.62 12.11 6.09
C GLY A 99 -2.94 12.88 6.06
N ARG A 100 -3.88 12.51 5.18
CA ARG A 100 -5.22 13.12 5.10
C ARG A 100 -6.14 12.68 6.23
N ALA A 101 -5.91 11.50 6.81
CA ALA A 101 -6.62 11.03 7.99
C ALA A 101 -5.73 11.12 9.25
N ARG A 102 -6.28 11.64 10.35
CA ARG A 102 -5.66 11.54 11.68
C ARG A 102 -6.02 10.19 12.29
N VAL A 103 -5.02 9.48 12.81
CA VAL A 103 -5.21 8.16 13.41
C VAL A 103 -5.13 8.29 14.94
N GLY A 104 -6.15 7.79 15.63
CA GLY A 104 -6.24 7.80 17.10
C GLY A 104 -5.40 6.71 17.76
N ARG A 105 -5.54 6.54 19.07
CA ARG A 105 -4.70 5.62 19.85
C ARG A 105 -5.13 4.17 19.64
N GLU A 106 -6.42 3.87 19.67
CA GLU A 106 -6.95 2.52 19.44
C GLU A 106 -7.29 2.33 17.95
N VAL A 107 -6.66 1.37 17.29
CA VAL A 107 -6.76 1.20 15.83
C VAL A 107 -7.20 -0.21 15.46
N ALA A 108 -8.25 -0.33 14.65
CA ALA A 108 -8.66 -1.57 14.01
C ALA A 108 -8.28 -1.54 12.53
N ILE A 109 -7.52 -2.52 12.04
CA ILE A 109 -7.15 -2.63 10.62
C ILE A 109 -7.92 -3.81 9.98
N ILE A 110 -8.78 -3.50 9.02
CA ILE A 110 -9.53 -4.49 8.24
C ILE A 110 -8.68 -4.93 7.05
N GLY A 111 -8.20 -6.17 7.09
CA GLY A 111 -7.36 -6.76 6.04
C GLY A 111 -5.90 -6.90 6.48
N MET A 112 -5.32 -8.07 6.20
CA MET A 112 -3.96 -8.44 6.61
C MET A 112 -3.09 -8.91 5.43
N GLY A 113 -3.29 -8.33 4.25
CA GLY A 113 -2.36 -8.46 3.13
C GLY A 113 -1.15 -7.55 3.30
N GLY A 114 -0.29 -7.46 2.27
CA GLY A 114 0.91 -6.60 2.30
C GLY A 114 0.61 -5.16 2.73
N ILE A 115 -0.42 -4.54 2.18
CA ILE A 115 -0.85 -3.17 2.56
C ILE A 115 -1.23 -3.07 4.05
N GLY A 116 -1.92 -4.07 4.61
CA GLY A 116 -2.29 -4.07 6.03
C GLY A 116 -1.07 -4.11 6.93
N PHE A 117 -0.06 -4.92 6.58
CA PHE A 117 1.22 -4.94 7.29
C PHE A 117 1.98 -3.63 7.13
N ASP A 118 2.03 -3.07 5.93
CA ASP A 118 2.68 -1.78 5.66
C ASP A 118 2.06 -0.65 6.48
N VAL A 119 0.73 -0.56 6.53
CA VAL A 119 0.03 0.44 7.36
C VAL A 119 0.34 0.23 8.85
N ALA A 120 0.34 -1.02 9.33
CA ALA A 120 0.69 -1.28 10.73
C ALA A 120 2.14 -0.85 11.05
N LEU A 121 3.10 -1.18 10.17
CA LEU A 121 4.50 -0.76 10.31
C LEU A 121 4.64 0.77 10.26
N TYR A 122 3.94 1.42 9.33
CA TYR A 122 3.89 2.87 9.25
C TYR A 122 3.43 3.48 10.57
N LEU A 123 2.32 3.01 11.15
CA LEU A 123 1.81 3.53 12.42
C LEU A 123 2.76 3.24 13.60
N LEU A 124 3.47 2.12 13.60
CA LEU A 124 4.38 1.75 14.69
C LEU A 124 5.73 2.46 14.60
N GLU A 125 6.25 2.70 13.39
CA GLU A 125 7.65 3.01 13.16
C GLU A 125 7.88 4.23 12.26
N ARG A 126 6.86 5.06 12.01
CA ARG A 126 6.97 6.26 11.16
C ARG A 126 8.17 7.16 11.51
N GLU A 127 8.45 7.35 12.79
CA GLU A 127 9.55 8.19 13.28
C GLU A 127 10.85 7.40 13.51
N SER A 128 10.84 6.09 13.22
CA SER A 128 12.01 5.23 13.39
C SER A 128 13.10 5.62 12.39
N ARG A 129 14.30 5.82 12.93
CA ARG A 129 15.52 6.01 12.12
C ARG A 129 16.19 4.68 11.74
N ALA A 130 15.70 3.55 12.25
CA ALA A 130 16.33 2.24 12.04
C ALA A 130 16.55 1.89 10.56
N PRO A 131 15.65 2.23 9.61
CA PRO A 131 15.89 1.96 8.19
C PRO A 131 17.02 2.76 7.55
N LEU A 132 17.45 3.88 8.15
CA LEU A 132 18.34 4.86 7.54
C LEU A 132 19.64 5.10 8.32
N ASP A 133 19.74 4.56 9.54
CA ASP A 133 20.84 4.83 10.46
C ASP A 133 21.35 3.51 11.06
N PRO A 134 22.61 3.12 10.79
CA PRO A 134 23.16 1.84 11.26
C PRO A 134 23.14 1.66 12.79
N GLN A 135 23.33 2.73 13.56
CA GLN A 135 23.29 2.64 15.02
C GLN A 135 21.87 2.49 15.54
N ALA A 136 20.90 3.19 14.93
CA ALA A 136 19.49 3.02 15.22
C ALA A 136 19.01 1.61 14.82
N PHE A 137 19.49 1.07 13.69
CA PHE A 137 19.26 -0.31 13.29
C PHE A 137 19.77 -1.29 14.35
N ALA A 138 21.03 -1.14 14.77
CA ALA A 138 21.63 -2.01 15.78
C ALA A 138 20.82 -2.01 17.08
N ARG A 139 20.48 -0.82 17.62
CA ARG A 139 19.62 -0.70 18.81
C ARG A 139 18.25 -1.32 18.60
N HIS A 140 17.64 -1.08 17.45
CA HIS A 140 16.33 -1.60 17.10
C HIS A 140 16.31 -3.13 17.07
N TRP A 141 17.41 -3.78 16.71
CA TRP A 141 17.53 -5.23 16.67
C TRP A 141 18.26 -5.84 17.88
N GLY A 142 18.62 -5.03 18.87
CA GLY A 142 19.36 -5.50 20.05
C GLY A 142 20.78 -5.98 19.73
N ILE A 143 21.42 -5.40 18.72
CA ILE A 143 22.78 -5.74 18.30
C ILE A 143 23.75 -4.81 19.02
N SER A 144 24.70 -5.37 19.78
CA SER A 144 25.77 -4.63 20.44
C SER A 144 26.84 -4.17 19.44
N PRO A 145 27.69 -3.18 19.78
CA PRO A 145 28.84 -2.80 18.96
C PRO A 145 29.79 -3.98 18.66
N GLU A 146 29.87 -4.95 19.55
CA GLU A 146 30.68 -6.18 19.43
C GLU A 146 29.99 -7.28 18.59
N GLY A 147 28.74 -7.05 18.17
CA GLY A 147 27.97 -7.98 17.33
C GLY A 147 27.13 -9.00 18.11
N GLU A 148 27.00 -8.86 19.43
CA GLU A 148 26.14 -9.72 20.25
C GLU A 148 24.67 -9.36 20.05
N VAL A 149 23.77 -10.35 20.08
CA VAL A 149 22.33 -10.14 19.88
C VAL A 149 21.58 -10.39 21.19
N SER A 150 20.88 -9.37 21.67
CA SER A 150 19.99 -9.42 22.83
C SER A 150 18.53 -9.13 22.45
N SER A 151 17.64 -9.20 23.44
CA SER A 151 16.27 -8.71 23.23
C SER A 151 16.30 -7.22 22.87
N PRO A 152 15.55 -6.80 21.84
CA PRO A 152 15.39 -5.39 21.53
C PRO A 152 14.81 -4.61 22.72
N PRO A 153 15.12 -3.31 22.86
CA PRO A 153 14.51 -2.49 23.90
C PRO A 153 12.99 -2.44 23.73
N PRO A 154 12.22 -2.36 24.83
CA PRO A 154 10.77 -2.22 24.75
C PRO A 154 10.40 -0.92 24.02
N SER A 155 9.39 -1.00 23.17
CA SER A 155 8.78 0.17 22.53
C SER A 155 7.45 0.52 23.20
N ALA A 156 7.13 1.81 23.23
CA ALA A 156 5.83 2.33 23.64
C ALA A 156 5.14 2.93 22.40
N PRO A 157 4.47 2.12 21.56
CA PRO A 157 3.90 2.61 20.32
C PRO A 157 2.78 3.62 20.58
N ALA A 158 2.69 4.65 19.73
CA ALA A 158 1.64 5.66 19.80
C ALA A 158 0.23 5.06 19.57
N HIS A 159 0.16 3.94 18.84
CA HIS A 159 -1.07 3.26 18.46
C HIS A 159 -1.10 1.82 19.00
N ARG A 160 -2.25 1.42 19.55
CA ARG A 160 -2.58 0.03 19.87
C ARG A 160 -3.40 -0.56 18.73
N ILE A 161 -2.81 -1.54 18.05
CA ILE A 161 -3.33 -2.03 16.77
C ILE A 161 -3.93 -3.42 16.96
N THR A 162 -5.17 -3.58 16.50
CA THR A 162 -5.78 -4.89 16.22
C THR A 162 -5.98 -5.03 14.72
N MET A 163 -5.32 -5.99 14.11
CA MET A 163 -5.50 -6.35 12.70
C MET A 163 -6.52 -7.49 12.61
N LEU A 164 -7.35 -7.48 11.56
CA LEU A 164 -8.46 -8.42 11.38
C LEU A 164 -8.55 -8.94 9.94
N LYS A 165 -8.94 -10.21 9.75
CA LYS A 165 -9.29 -10.76 8.43
C LYS A 165 -10.38 -11.83 8.49
N ARG A 166 -11.17 -11.92 7.41
CA ARG A 166 -12.24 -12.92 7.26
C ARG A 166 -11.71 -14.35 7.10
N SER A 167 -10.66 -14.54 6.30
CA SER A 167 -10.15 -15.89 6.03
C SER A 167 -9.51 -16.54 7.27
N HIS A 168 -9.46 -17.87 7.33
CA HIS A 168 -8.77 -18.62 8.40
C HIS A 168 -7.28 -18.92 8.10
N THR A 169 -6.78 -18.51 6.92
CA THR A 169 -5.39 -18.72 6.50
C THR A 169 -4.37 -18.16 7.52
N PRO A 170 -3.12 -18.62 7.54
CA PRO A 170 -2.11 -18.06 8.44
C PRO A 170 -1.87 -16.56 8.23
N PHE A 171 -1.49 -15.86 9.29
CA PHE A 171 -1.13 -14.44 9.23
C PHE A 171 0.14 -14.23 8.40
N GLY A 172 0.08 -13.27 7.46
CA GLY A 172 1.22 -12.94 6.61
C GLY A 172 1.64 -14.05 5.63
N HIS A 173 0.77 -15.02 5.32
CA HIS A 173 1.07 -16.07 4.33
C HIS A 173 1.30 -15.54 2.91
N THR A 174 0.81 -14.33 2.59
CA THR A 174 1.04 -13.63 1.32
C THR A 174 2.25 -12.69 1.36
N LEU A 175 2.98 -12.61 2.47
CA LEU A 175 4.19 -11.82 2.54
C LEU A 175 5.35 -12.52 1.84
N GLY A 176 6.37 -11.74 1.46
CA GLY A 176 7.57 -12.27 0.84
C GLY A 176 8.23 -13.35 1.70
N ARG A 177 8.73 -14.42 1.05
CA ARG A 177 9.31 -15.59 1.73
C ARG A 177 10.48 -15.24 2.64
N THR A 178 11.33 -14.30 2.22
CA THR A 178 12.55 -13.90 2.92
C THR A 178 12.39 -12.63 3.77
N THR A 179 11.31 -11.88 3.57
CA THR A 179 11.09 -10.56 4.22
C THR A 179 9.92 -10.56 5.20
N GLY A 180 8.92 -11.42 4.99
CA GLY A 180 7.68 -11.40 5.77
C GLY A 180 7.87 -11.69 7.26
N TRP A 181 8.93 -12.42 7.64
CA TRP A 181 9.23 -12.68 9.03
C TRP A 181 9.66 -11.41 9.79
N VAL A 182 10.36 -10.48 9.13
CA VAL A 182 10.82 -9.21 9.70
C VAL A 182 9.61 -8.39 10.16
N HIS A 183 8.63 -8.23 9.28
CA HIS A 183 7.40 -7.50 9.58
C HIS A 183 6.60 -8.15 10.72
N ARG A 184 6.50 -9.49 10.73
CA ARG A 184 5.82 -10.21 11.82
C ARG A 184 6.54 -10.02 13.16
N ALA A 185 7.86 -10.06 13.19
CA ALA A 185 8.65 -9.85 14.40
C ALA A 185 8.43 -8.45 14.98
N VAL A 186 8.44 -7.42 14.13
CA VAL A 186 8.17 -6.03 14.53
C VAL A 186 6.75 -5.88 15.11
N LEU A 187 5.73 -6.40 14.43
CA LEU A 187 4.35 -6.31 14.91
C LEU A 187 4.15 -7.07 16.23
N ALA A 188 4.74 -8.27 16.36
CA ALA A 188 4.67 -9.05 17.59
C ALA A 188 5.33 -8.33 18.76
N ARG A 189 6.54 -7.77 18.56
CA ARG A 189 7.25 -6.98 19.58
C ARG A 189 6.45 -5.77 20.06
N ASN A 190 5.70 -5.13 19.16
CA ASN A 190 4.85 -3.99 19.47
C ASN A 190 3.44 -4.40 19.97
N GLY A 191 3.20 -5.68 20.26
CA GLY A 191 1.94 -6.15 20.84
C GLY A 191 0.74 -6.06 19.91
N VAL A 192 0.93 -6.07 18.59
CA VAL A 192 -0.17 -6.04 17.63
C VAL A 192 -1.02 -7.30 17.75
N ARG A 193 -2.32 -7.12 18.01
CA ARG A 193 -3.27 -8.23 18.07
C ARG A 193 -3.71 -8.60 16.65
N MET A 194 -3.76 -9.89 16.34
CA MET A 194 -4.19 -10.38 15.02
C MET A 194 -5.34 -11.37 15.18
N LEU A 195 -6.49 -11.05 14.57
CA LEU A 195 -7.69 -11.89 14.56
C LEU A 195 -8.01 -12.39 13.15
N LYS A 196 -8.34 -13.67 13.02
CA LYS A 196 -8.74 -14.32 11.76
C LYS A 196 -10.11 -14.97 11.92
N GLY A 197 -10.79 -15.29 10.81
CA GLY A 197 -12.10 -15.93 10.88
C GLY A 197 -13.19 -15.00 11.40
N VAL A 198 -13.02 -13.68 11.25
CA VAL A 198 -14.01 -12.71 11.73
C VAL A 198 -15.05 -12.39 10.66
N GLU A 199 -16.28 -12.14 11.10
CA GLU A 199 -17.35 -11.60 10.28
C GLU A 199 -17.64 -10.17 10.76
N TYR A 200 -17.44 -9.18 9.89
CA TYR A 200 -17.71 -7.79 10.24
C TYR A 200 -19.23 -7.54 10.23
N ARG A 201 -19.74 -6.96 11.32
CA ARG A 201 -21.18 -6.72 11.49
C ARG A 201 -21.55 -5.26 11.22
N ARG A 202 -20.86 -4.32 11.86
CA ARG A 202 -21.07 -2.87 11.67
C ARG A 202 -19.93 -2.05 12.27
N ILE A 203 -19.88 -0.77 11.90
CA ILE A 203 -18.99 0.23 12.50
C ILE A 203 -19.85 1.38 13.04
N ASP A 204 -19.57 1.83 14.25
CA ASP A 204 -20.24 2.94 14.93
C ASP A 204 -19.30 3.72 15.86
N ASP A 205 -19.85 4.55 16.75
CA ASP A 205 -19.11 5.34 17.74
C ASP A 205 -18.32 4.50 18.76
N GLU A 206 -18.75 3.27 19.05
CA GLU A 206 -18.03 2.37 19.95
C GLU A 206 -16.85 1.69 19.25
N GLY A 207 -16.96 1.43 17.94
CA GLY A 207 -15.87 0.90 17.13
C GLY A 207 -16.33 -0.14 16.10
N LEU A 208 -15.54 -1.20 15.94
CA LEU A 208 -15.82 -2.28 14.99
C LEU A 208 -16.51 -3.45 15.68
N HIS A 209 -17.78 -3.67 15.35
CA HIS A 209 -18.56 -4.82 15.81
C HIS A 209 -18.35 -6.00 14.86
N LEU A 210 -18.08 -7.18 15.42
CA LEU A 210 -17.81 -8.39 14.65
C LEU A 210 -18.34 -9.65 15.34
N THR A 211 -18.35 -10.75 14.59
CA THR A 211 -18.57 -12.09 15.12
C THR A 211 -17.32 -12.94 14.87
N MET A 212 -16.93 -13.74 15.86
CA MET A 212 -15.85 -14.72 15.74
C MET A 212 -16.28 -15.98 16.49
N ASP A 213 -16.25 -17.13 15.82
CA ASP A 213 -16.70 -18.42 16.38
C ASP A 213 -18.12 -18.35 16.99
N GLY A 214 -19.03 -17.66 16.30
CA GLY A 214 -20.42 -17.47 16.72
C GLY A 214 -20.63 -16.46 17.87
N LYS A 215 -19.55 -15.91 18.45
CA LYS A 215 -19.63 -14.93 19.54
C LYS A 215 -19.52 -13.51 19.01
N GLN A 216 -20.41 -12.63 19.48
CA GLN A 216 -20.32 -11.20 19.20
C GLN A 216 -19.16 -10.59 19.99
N MET A 217 -18.41 -9.70 19.34
CA MET A 217 -17.29 -8.98 19.92
C MET A 217 -17.28 -7.53 19.42
N LEU A 218 -16.78 -6.65 20.27
CA LEU A 218 -16.47 -5.26 19.94
C LEU A 218 -14.97 -5.05 19.98
N ILE A 219 -14.41 -4.48 18.92
CA ILE A 219 -13.09 -3.88 18.92
C ILE A 219 -13.27 -2.37 19.09
N ALA A 220 -13.09 -1.88 20.32
CA ALA A 220 -13.09 -0.46 20.59
C ALA A 220 -11.95 0.20 19.78
N ALA A 221 -12.31 1.20 18.98
CA ALA A 221 -11.36 1.84 18.08
C ALA A 221 -11.68 3.34 17.92
N ASP A 222 -10.64 4.15 17.98
CA ASP A 222 -10.68 5.55 17.57
C ASP A 222 -10.66 5.66 16.05
N THR A 223 -10.02 4.69 15.37
CA THR A 223 -9.89 4.66 13.92
C THR A 223 -9.99 3.23 13.37
N VAL A 224 -10.79 3.04 12.33
CA VAL A 224 -10.92 1.79 11.58
C VAL A 224 -10.31 1.98 10.19
N ILE A 225 -9.18 1.32 9.92
CA ILE A 225 -8.45 1.47 8.65
C ILE A 225 -8.80 0.32 7.71
N VAL A 226 -9.23 0.65 6.50
CA VAL A 226 -9.65 -0.33 5.49
C VAL A 226 -8.48 -0.66 4.56
N CYS A 227 -7.95 -1.87 4.71
CA CYS A 227 -6.93 -2.51 3.88
C CYS A 227 -7.49 -3.78 3.20
N ALA A 228 -8.74 -3.71 2.73
CA ALA A 228 -9.54 -4.86 2.29
C ALA A 228 -9.25 -5.34 0.85
N GLY A 229 -8.12 -4.95 0.28
CA GLY A 229 -7.74 -5.20 -1.11
C GLY A 229 -8.07 -4.03 -2.04
N GLN A 230 -7.96 -4.30 -3.34
CA GLN A 230 -8.02 -3.30 -4.40
C GLN A 230 -8.97 -3.77 -5.50
N VAL A 231 -9.44 -2.84 -6.32
CA VAL A 231 -10.19 -3.13 -7.55
C VAL A 231 -9.61 -2.32 -8.72
N PRO A 232 -9.62 -2.84 -9.96
CA PRO A 232 -9.09 -2.13 -11.12
C PRO A 232 -9.89 -0.87 -11.47
N ARG A 233 -9.22 0.19 -11.91
CA ARG A 233 -9.88 1.37 -12.50
C ARG A 233 -10.11 1.18 -14.00
N LYS A 234 -11.36 0.93 -14.39
CA LYS A 234 -11.75 0.59 -15.78
C LYS A 234 -12.54 1.69 -16.49
N GLU A 235 -12.24 2.94 -16.16
CA GLU A 235 -12.96 4.12 -16.65
C GLU A 235 -12.69 4.41 -18.14
N LEU A 236 -11.54 3.99 -18.66
CA LEU A 236 -11.12 4.21 -20.05
C LEU A 236 -10.91 2.88 -20.77
N LYS A 237 -11.10 2.91 -22.10
CA LYS A 237 -10.75 1.82 -23.01
C LYS A 237 -9.54 2.24 -23.86
N GLY A 238 -8.66 1.30 -24.16
CA GLY A 238 -7.52 1.49 -25.04
C GLY A 238 -7.14 0.17 -25.73
N THR A 239 -6.19 0.22 -26.66
CA THR A 239 -5.67 -0.99 -27.32
C THR A 239 -5.02 -1.95 -26.34
N HIS A 240 -4.38 -1.41 -25.30
CA HIS A 240 -3.74 -2.19 -24.24
C HIS A 240 -4.24 -1.78 -22.86
N VAL A 241 -4.28 -2.74 -21.94
CA VAL A 241 -4.52 -2.49 -20.51
C VAL A 241 -3.44 -3.22 -19.73
N ILE A 242 -2.74 -2.51 -18.83
CA ILE A 242 -1.61 -3.05 -18.07
C ILE A 242 -1.74 -2.78 -16.56
N GLY A 243 -0.99 -3.53 -15.77
CA GLY A 243 -0.86 -3.37 -14.34
C GLY A 243 -2.19 -3.47 -13.63
N GLY A 244 -2.42 -2.57 -12.68
CA GLY A 244 -3.61 -2.62 -11.83
C GLY A 244 -4.93 -2.37 -12.53
N ALA A 245 -4.91 -1.68 -13.68
CA ALA A 245 -6.11 -1.46 -14.49
C ALA A 245 -6.59 -2.76 -15.15
N LYS A 246 -5.64 -3.66 -15.46
CA LYS A 246 -5.91 -4.98 -16.04
C LYS A 246 -6.39 -5.95 -14.97
N GLU A 247 -5.59 -6.14 -13.92
CA GLU A 247 -5.88 -7.04 -12.80
C GLU A 247 -5.30 -6.47 -11.50
N ALA A 248 -6.15 -6.33 -10.48
CA ALA A 248 -5.77 -5.80 -9.16
C ALA A 248 -5.46 -6.92 -8.16
N SER A 249 -5.98 -8.12 -8.40
CA SER A 249 -5.76 -9.28 -7.53
C SER A 249 -4.30 -9.69 -7.58
N GLU A 250 -3.68 -9.76 -6.41
CA GLU A 250 -2.25 -10.11 -6.24
C GLU A 250 -1.32 -9.24 -7.11
N LEU A 251 -1.73 -8.01 -7.44
CA LEU A 251 -0.87 -7.09 -8.17
C LEU A 251 0.30 -6.68 -7.28
N ASP A 252 1.50 -6.86 -7.80
CA ASP A 252 2.71 -6.24 -7.29
C ASP A 252 3.37 -5.35 -8.35
N ALA A 253 4.37 -4.59 -7.91
CA ALA A 253 5.15 -3.72 -8.76
C ALA A 253 5.82 -4.49 -9.91
N LYS A 254 6.29 -5.70 -9.64
CA LYS A 254 7.00 -6.54 -10.61
C LYS A 254 6.09 -6.86 -11.80
N ARG A 255 4.85 -7.31 -11.55
CA ARG A 255 3.87 -7.61 -12.61
C ARG A 255 3.54 -6.36 -13.40
N ALA A 256 3.26 -5.24 -12.74
CA ALA A 256 2.92 -3.99 -13.42
C ALA A 256 4.05 -3.49 -14.35
N MET A 257 5.29 -3.54 -13.88
CA MET A 257 6.47 -3.13 -14.64
C MET A 257 6.78 -4.09 -15.80
N LEU A 258 6.60 -5.40 -15.58
CA LEU A 258 6.78 -6.41 -16.63
C LEU A 258 5.78 -6.21 -17.76
N GLU A 259 4.48 -6.08 -17.46
CA GLU A 259 3.45 -5.89 -18.48
C GLU A 259 3.68 -4.60 -19.29
N GLY A 260 4.09 -3.51 -18.63
CA GLY A 260 4.44 -2.27 -19.32
C GLY A 260 5.67 -2.42 -20.22
N ALA A 261 6.69 -3.16 -19.78
CA ALA A 261 7.88 -3.44 -20.57
C ALA A 261 7.57 -4.33 -21.79
N GLU A 262 6.72 -5.35 -21.63
CA GLU A 262 6.29 -6.25 -22.70
C GLU A 262 5.49 -5.52 -23.77
N VAL A 263 4.48 -4.72 -23.38
CA VAL A 263 3.72 -3.89 -24.33
C VAL A 263 4.66 -2.92 -25.05
N GLY A 264 5.52 -2.21 -24.30
CA GLY A 264 6.47 -1.28 -24.91
C GLY A 264 7.51 -1.93 -25.83
N ALA A 265 7.71 -3.25 -25.79
CA ALA A 265 8.58 -4.00 -26.69
C ALA A 265 7.85 -4.52 -27.93
N GLN A 266 6.52 -4.68 -27.86
CA GLN A 266 5.67 -5.11 -28.96
C GLN A 266 5.31 -3.97 -29.92
N LEU A 267 5.23 -2.75 -29.39
CA LEU A 267 5.13 -1.50 -30.17
C LEU A 267 6.42 -1.25 -30.95
#